data_AF-A0A0L8FJF7-F1
#
_entry.id   AF-A0A0L8FJF7-F1
#
_cell.length_a   1.000
_cell.length_b   1.000
_cell.length_c   1.000
_cell.angle_alpha   90.00
_cell.angle_beta   90.00
_cell.angle_gamma   90.00
#
_symmetry.space_group_name_H-M   'P 1'
#
loop_
_entity.id
_entity.type
_entity.pdbx_description
1 polymer ?
#
loop_
_entity_poly.entity_id
_entity_poly.type
_entity_poly.pdbx_seq_one_letter_code
_entity_poly.pdbx_strand_id
1 'polypeptide(L)' 'DDIGAFLIDRDPTYFGPILNYLRHGKLVINKDLAEEGVLEEAEFYNITPLIKLVKEKITERNAKQDQVRCFLYFK' A
#
# COMPACT_ATOMS: atom_id res chain seq x y z
N ASP A 1 7.60 -32.60 -9.16
CA ASP A 1 7.98 -31.29 -9.71
C ASP A 1 8.45 -30.40 -8.58
N ASP A 2 9.71 -29.99 -8.69
CA ASP A 2 10.39 -28.98 -7.89
C ASP A 2 9.68 -27.63 -8.09
N ILE A 3 8.49 -27.48 -7.50
CA ILE A 3 7.77 -26.21 -7.56
C ILE A 3 8.58 -25.23 -6.73
N GLY A 4 9.47 -24.53 -7.44
CA GLY A 4 10.34 -23.50 -6.93
C GLY A 4 9.53 -22.52 -6.10
N ALA A 5 9.60 -22.68 -4.78
CA ALA A 5 9.31 -21.59 -3.88
C ALA A 5 10.34 -20.52 -4.22
N PHE A 6 9.93 -19.50 -4.96
CA PHE A 6 10.72 -18.29 -5.11
C PHE A 6 10.98 -17.80 -3.68
N LEU A 7 12.22 -17.91 -3.22
CA LEU A 7 12.70 -17.32 -1.99
C LEU A 7 12.64 -15.81 -2.18
N ILE A 8 11.47 -15.25 -1.93
CA ILE A 8 11.28 -13.81 -1.88
C ILE A 8 11.68 -13.44 -0.45
N ASP A 9 12.85 -12.82 -0.30
CA ASP A 9 13.36 -12.26 0.96
C ASP A 9 12.59 -10.99 1.38
N ARG A 10 11.30 -10.93 1.04
CA ARG A 10 10.40 -9.80 1.26
C ARG A 10 9.25 -10.24 2.13
N ASP A 11 8.74 -9.27 2.87
CA ASP A 11 7.72 -9.50 3.89
C ASP A 11 6.38 -9.87 3.22
N PRO A 12 5.83 -11.08 3.45
CA PRO A 12 4.56 -11.52 2.82
C PRO A 12 3.38 -10.62 3.22
N THR A 13 3.55 -9.87 4.31
CA THR A 13 2.57 -8.94 4.87
C THR A 13 2.19 -7.84 3.87
N TYR A 14 3.16 -7.29 3.13
CA TYR A 14 2.92 -6.21 2.15
C TYR A 14 2.58 -6.72 0.75
N PHE A 15 2.77 -8.02 0.50
CA PHE A 15 2.46 -8.65 -0.79
C PHE A 15 0.95 -8.83 -1.02
N GLY A 16 0.16 -8.96 0.06
CA GLY A 16 -1.30 -9.16 -0.03
C GLY A 16 -2.03 -8.11 -0.89
N PRO A 17 -1.83 -6.80 -0.65
CA PRO A 17 -2.39 -5.73 -1.48
C PRO A 17 -1.96 -5.79 -2.95
N ILE A 18 -0.70 -6.15 -3.23
CA ILE A 18 -0.17 -6.28 -4.59
C ILE A 18 -0.90 -7.41 -5.33
N LEU A 19 -1.03 -8.56 -4.68
CA LEU A 19 -1.73 -9.72 -5.24
C LEU A 19 -3.22 -9.42 -5.50
N ASN A 20 -3.87 -8.71 -4.58
CA ASN A 20 -5.25 -8.26 -4.75
C ASN A 20 -5.38 -7.31 -5.94
N TYR A 21 -4.46 -6.36 -6.10
CA TYR A 21 -4.42 -5.50 -7.26
C TYR A 21 -4.29 -6.29 -8.58
N LEU A 22 -3.43 -7.32 -8.61
CA LEU A 22 -3.31 -8.18 -9.79
C LEU A 22 -4.56 -9.03 -10.06
N ARG A 23 -5.32 -9.41 -9.01
CA ARG A 23 -6.53 -10.23 -9.14
C ARG A 23 -7.74 -9.47 -9.65
N HIS A 24 -7.96 -8.25 -9.19
CA HIS A 24 -9.18 -7.49 -9.49
C HIS A 24 -8.94 -6.04 -9.93
N GLY A 25 -7.69 -5.59 -10.03
CA GLY A 25 -7.34 -4.25 -10.50
C GLY A 25 -7.63 -3.13 -9.50
N LYS A 26 -7.80 -3.45 -8.21
CA LYS A 26 -8.13 -2.47 -7.17
C LYS A 26 -7.15 -2.53 -6.01
N LEU A 27 -6.71 -1.37 -5.54
CA LEU A 27 -5.84 -1.26 -4.37
C LEU A 27 -6.66 -1.36 -3.08
N VAL A 28 -6.47 -2.48 -2.36
CA VAL A 28 -7.08 -2.72 -1.05
C VAL A 28 -5.95 -2.88 -0.03
N ILE A 29 -5.80 -1.88 0.84
CA ILE A 29 -4.84 -1.86 1.93
C ILE A 29 -5.63 -1.86 3.24
N ASN A 30 -5.26 -2.75 4.18
CA ASN A 30 -5.84 -2.80 5.51
C ASN A 30 -5.34 -1.62 6.35
N LYS A 31 -6.17 -1.11 7.25
CA LYS A 31 -5.82 0.05 8.10
C LYS A 31 -4.64 -0.22 9.03
N ASP A 32 -4.41 -1.49 9.36
CA ASP A 32 -3.32 -1.93 10.24
C ASP A 32 -2.01 -2.15 9.48
N LEU A 33 -2.03 -2.02 8.14
CA LEU A 33 -0.87 -2.21 7.29
C LEU A 33 -0.28 -0.85 6.90
N ALA A 34 1.03 -0.71 7.06
CA ALA A 34 1.75 0.49 6.62
C ALA A 34 1.69 0.60 5.10
N GLU A 35 1.12 1.70 4.60
CA GLU A 35 1.00 1.94 3.15
C GLU A 35 2.38 2.18 2.51
N GLU A 36 3.34 2.65 3.30
CA GLU A 36 4.74 2.82 2.93
C GLU A 36 5.39 1.48 2.53
N GLY A 37 5.12 0.39 3.24
CA GLY A 37 5.63 -0.94 2.87
C GLY A 37 4.99 -1.46 1.57
N VAL A 38 3.70 -1.17 1.35
CA VAL A 38 3.03 -1.51 0.09
C VAL A 38 3.61 -0.71 -1.09
N LEU A 39 4.02 0.53 -0.84
CA LEU A 39 4.66 1.36 -1.86
C LEU A 39 6.01 0.76 -2.30
N GLU A 40 6.85 0.33 -1.36
CA GLU A 40 8.11 -0.32 -1.69
C GLU A 40 7.91 -1.58 -2.52
N GLU A 41 6.93 -2.42 -2.17
CA GLU A 41 6.61 -3.62 -2.96
C GLU A 41 6.12 -3.22 -4.36
N ALA A 42 5.25 -2.22 -4.48
CA ALA A 42 4.77 -1.75 -5.79
C ALA A 42 5.91 -1.22 -6.67
N GLU A 43 6.92 -0.57 -6.08
CA GLU A 43 8.15 -0.12 -6.75
C GLU A 43 9.05 -1.31 -7.14
N PHE A 44 9.19 -2.31 -6.27
CA PHE A 44 9.94 -3.54 -6.54
C PHE A 44 9.38 -4.33 -7.72
N TYR A 45 8.06 -4.53 -7.75
CA TYR A 45 7.37 -5.17 -8.89
C TYR A 45 7.21 -4.23 -10.11
N ASN A 46 7.66 -2.98 -10.00
CA ASN A 46 7.59 -1.96 -11.04
C ASN A 46 6.19 -1.75 -11.62
N ILE A 47 5.16 -1.80 -10.75
CA ILE A 47 3.77 -1.64 -11.15
C ILE A 47 3.42 -0.15 -11.07
N THR A 48 3.77 0.61 -12.10
CA THR A 48 3.56 2.07 -12.20
C THR A 48 2.15 2.55 -11.78
N PRO A 49 1.04 1.94 -12.24
CA PRO A 49 -0.29 2.40 -11.83
C PRO A 49 -0.55 2.15 -10.34
N LEU A 50 0.01 1.10 -9.75
CA LEU A 50 -0.13 0.78 -8.33
C LEU A 50 0.65 1.76 -7.47
N ILE A 51 1.88 2.08 -7.85
CA ILE A 51 2.74 3.08 -7.18
C ILE A 51 2.00 4.42 -7.06
N LYS A 52 1.36 4.86 -8.16
CA LYS A 52 0.58 6.10 -8.17
C LYS A 52 -0.61 6.04 -7.20
N LEU A 53 -1.39 4.97 -7.24
CA LEU A 53 -2.54 4.79 -6.36
C LEU A 53 -2.15 4.75 -4.88
N VAL A 54 -1.03 4.10 -4.53
CA VAL A 54 -0.54 4.05 -3.14
C VAL A 54 -0.10 5.44 -2.67
N LYS A 55 0.64 6.20 -3.50
CA LYS A 55 1.05 7.58 -3.17
C LYS A 55 -0.14 8.52 -2.98
N GLU A 56 -1.16 8.39 -3.82
CA GLU A 56 -2.42 9.14 -3.67
C GLU A 56 -3.12 8.78 -2.35
N LYS A 57 -3.21 7.48 -2.02
CA LYS A 57 -3.79 6.97 -0.76
C LYS A 57 -3.13 7.56 0.48
N ILE A 58 -1.79 7.57 0.52
CA ILE A 58 -0.99 8.13 1.63
C ILE A 58 -1.27 9.62 1.79
N THR A 59 -1.28 10.35 0.67
CA THR A 59 -1.53 11.79 0.65
C THR A 59 -2.95 12.12 1.15
N GLU A 60 -3.96 11.37 0.70
CA GLU A 60 -5.34 11.52 1.17
C GLU A 60 -5.50 11.23 2.67
N ARG A 61 -4.79 10.21 3.19
CA ARG A 61 -4.79 9.90 4.62
C ARG A 61 -4.23 11.06 5.44
N ASN A 62 -3.06 11.59 5.03
CA ASN A 62 -2.41 12.69 5.72
C ASN A 62 -3.27 13.96 5.68
N ALA A 63 -3.86 14.31 4.54
CA ALA A 63 -4.75 15.46 4.41
C ALA A 63 -5.99 15.37 5.34
N LYS A 64 -6.57 14.17 5.48
CA LYS A 64 -7.68 13.94 6.43
C LYS A 64 -7.22 14.07 7.89
N GLN A 65 -6.02 13.60 8.23
CA GLN A 65 -5.49 13.74 9.59
C GLN A 65 -5.19 15.20 9.96
N ASP A 66 -4.66 16.00 9.02
CA ASP A 66 -4.38 17.42 9.27
C ASP A 66 -5.66 18.25 9.42
N GLN A 67 -6.71 17.93 8.65
CA GLN A 67 -8.01 18.57 8.83
C GLN A 67 -8.57 18.32 10.24
N VAL A 68 -8.50 17.09 10.74
CA VAL A 68 -9.00 16.75 12.09
C VAL A 68 -8.17 17.46 13.17
N ARG A 69 -6.85 17.55 13.02
CA ARG A 69 -6.00 18.31 13.96
C ARG A 69 -6.34 19.79 13.99
N CYS A 70 -6.47 20.44 12.83
CA CYS A 70 -6.86 21.85 12.78
C CYS A 70 -8.23 22.10 13.45
N PHE A 71 -9.21 21.22 13.26
CA PHE A 71 -10.51 21.34 13.93
C PHE A 71 -10.42 21.21 15.46
N LEU A 72 -9.49 20.40 15.98
CA LEU A 72 -9.30 20.22 17.42
C LEU A 72 -8.59 21.41 18.09
N TYR A 73 -7.70 22.12 17.39
CA TYR A 73 -7.03 23.32 17.92
C TYR A 73 -7.93 24.57 17.96
N PHE A 74 -9.03 24.57 17.21
CA PHE A 74 -9.97 25.69 17.13
C PHE A 74 -11.23 25.52 18.00
N LYS A 75 -11.26 24.52 18.89
CA LYS A 75 -12.37 24.24 19.81
C LYS A 75 -11.89 24.27 21.26
#